data_AF-A0A3D4UTA9-F1
#
_entry.id   AF-A0A3D4UTA9-F1
#
_cell.length_a   1.000
_cell.length_b   1.000
_cell.length_c   1.000
_cell.angle_alpha   90.00
_cell.angle_beta   90.00
_cell.angle_gamma   90.00
#
_symmetry.space_group_name_H-M   'P 1'
#
loop_
_entity.id
_entity.type
_entity.pdbx_description
1 polymer ?
#
loop_
_entity_poly.entity_id
_entity_poly.type
_entity_poly.pdbx_seq_one_letter_code
_entity_poly.pdbx_strand_id
1 'polypeptide(L)'
;SYDNAPDSVIASLFRRDGNETSDWVYVSLDSYNDKRTAFTFAVNPRGVQKDILYFDDRGEDVLWDAVWEAEAKMVQGGWSVEMRIPMSQLRFSSKDDIKSWGVNFQRRIARHQEFNFWAPTSQSASGSVSLFGRLNGIRDLEEPNRLEITPYVSSVLERAPGNVNNPYYNENELDANIGGDIKYGLTSDLTITATINPDFGQVEADPATINLSQFEQFFSERRPFFLEGNEIFRFGGTKTFNNYGNPNTFYSRRIGRSPQGNLSQANSFSGNNLFDPSETDATYTNTPNQTKILGAAKLSGKTKSGLSVGTLYARTLEENSDYTANLNNGNSVEGSFIAQPSNNFLVSRLKQDFNEGNTVVGGFFSGMNRDIDDTYFENRLHNSALITGADFEHGWNNRKWIVSGTASLSSVFGTADAITRTQNAPQRYYQRLDSEGLSIDTTKTSLSGIASELSLQKASGDHWTWSITGSMVTPGYETNDIGFQNRADYRAITTSVMYQERDPSF
;
A
#
# COMPACT_ATOMS: atom_id res chain seq x y z
N SER A 1 -9.26 34.86 -0.96
CA SER A 1 -9.09 35.78 0.18
C SER A 1 -7.87 36.64 -0.08
N TYR A 2 -7.97 37.97 0.05
CA TYR A 2 -6.86 38.91 -0.11
C TYR A 2 -5.85 38.72 1.04
N ASP A 3 -4.54 38.87 0.80
CA ASP A 3 -3.56 38.82 1.88
C ASP A 3 -3.29 40.22 2.42
N ASN A 4 -3.55 40.44 3.71
CA ASN A 4 -3.32 41.72 4.37
C ASN A 4 -1.83 41.99 4.66
N ALA A 5 -0.96 40.99 4.47
CA ALA A 5 0.50 41.09 4.61
C ALA A 5 1.21 40.38 3.44
N PRO A 6 1.10 40.91 2.20
CA PRO A 6 1.60 40.25 0.99
C PRO A 6 3.13 40.13 0.93
N ASP A 7 3.86 40.94 1.69
CA ASP A 7 5.31 40.90 1.88
C ASP A 7 5.77 39.75 2.80
N SER A 8 4.86 39.20 3.59
CA SER A 8 5.10 38.15 4.59
C SER A 8 4.58 36.77 4.16
N VAL A 9 4.30 36.59 2.86
CA VAL A 9 3.90 35.30 2.28
C VAL A 9 5.10 34.36 2.30
N ILE A 10 4.96 33.21 2.97
CA ILE A 10 6.00 32.18 2.96
C ILE A 10 5.88 31.39 1.66
N ALA A 11 6.85 31.56 0.77
CA ALA A 11 6.83 31.06 -0.60
C ALA A 11 8.09 30.22 -0.88
N SER A 12 8.29 29.16 -0.11
CA SER A 12 9.42 28.24 -0.25
C SER A 12 9.31 27.47 -1.58
N LEU A 13 10.43 27.31 -2.30
CA LEU A 13 10.51 26.50 -3.52
C LEU A 13 11.19 25.17 -3.19
N PHE A 14 10.55 24.07 -3.55
CA PHE A 14 11.01 22.70 -3.30
C PHE A 14 10.37 21.76 -4.32
N ARG A 15 10.74 20.47 -4.28
CA ARG A 15 10.20 19.45 -5.20
C ARG A 15 8.69 19.32 -5.00
N ARG A 16 7.97 18.95 -6.08
CA ARG A 16 6.56 18.52 -6.01
C ARG A 16 6.35 17.53 -4.86
N ASP A 17 5.22 17.64 -4.17
CA ASP A 17 4.85 16.83 -3.00
C ASP A 17 5.78 16.97 -1.77
N GLY A 18 6.66 17.98 -1.76
CA GLY A 18 7.45 18.30 -0.58
C GLY A 18 6.62 18.76 0.62
N ASN A 19 7.20 18.65 1.81
CA ASN A 19 6.55 18.92 3.09
C ASN A 19 7.11 20.16 3.80
N GLU A 20 7.87 20.97 3.09
CA GLU A 20 8.44 22.21 3.56
C GLU A 20 7.34 23.23 3.91
N THR A 21 7.66 24.11 4.86
CA THR A 21 6.70 25.13 5.29
C THR A 21 6.54 26.19 4.19
N SER A 22 5.29 26.37 3.75
CA SER A 22 4.88 27.35 2.75
C SER A 22 3.40 27.66 2.92
N ASP A 23 2.97 28.82 2.43
CA ASP A 23 1.56 29.08 2.14
C ASP A 23 1.08 28.11 1.06
N TRP A 24 -0.20 27.73 1.11
CA TRP A 24 -0.82 26.80 0.15
C TRP A 24 -2.29 27.15 -0.09
N VAL A 25 -2.77 26.87 -1.29
CA VAL A 25 -4.20 26.78 -1.63
C VAL A 25 -4.49 25.36 -2.06
N TYR A 26 -5.58 24.79 -1.53
CA TYR A 26 -6.06 23.45 -1.80
C TYR A 26 -7.47 23.52 -2.40
N VAL A 27 -7.71 22.69 -3.41
CA VAL A 27 -9.01 22.41 -4.01
C VAL A 27 -9.29 20.92 -3.83
N SER A 28 -10.34 20.58 -3.09
CA SER A 28 -10.72 19.19 -2.81
C SER A 28 -12.08 18.87 -3.44
N LEU A 29 -12.14 17.75 -4.15
CA LEU A 29 -13.30 17.32 -4.94
C LEU A 29 -13.72 15.89 -4.57
N ASP A 30 -14.91 15.76 -3.97
CA ASP A 30 -15.61 14.47 -3.81
C ASP A 30 -16.52 14.27 -5.03
N SER A 31 -15.91 13.75 -6.11
CA SER A 31 -16.58 13.50 -7.40
C SER A 31 -17.50 12.27 -7.38
N TYR A 32 -17.32 11.39 -6.39
CA TYR A 32 -18.22 10.25 -6.13
C TYR A 32 -19.46 10.67 -5.35
N ASN A 33 -19.39 11.80 -4.65
CA ASN A 33 -20.40 12.26 -3.71
C ASN A 33 -20.72 11.21 -2.63
N ASP A 34 -19.69 10.55 -2.12
CA ASP A 34 -19.81 9.48 -1.14
C ASP A 34 -19.49 9.96 0.30
N LYS A 35 -19.05 11.21 0.46
CA LYS A 35 -18.63 11.80 1.75
C LYS A 35 -17.46 11.06 2.41
N ARG A 36 -16.65 10.34 1.63
CA ARG A 36 -15.52 9.53 2.12
C ARG A 36 -14.28 9.65 1.23
N THR A 37 -14.45 9.88 -0.07
CA THR A 37 -13.38 9.90 -1.05
C THR A 37 -13.27 11.29 -1.66
N ALA A 38 -12.06 11.84 -1.75
CA ALA A 38 -11.86 13.11 -2.44
C ALA A 38 -10.48 13.21 -3.08
N PHE A 39 -10.43 13.87 -4.24
CA PHE A 39 -9.20 14.20 -4.94
C PHE A 39 -8.82 15.65 -4.59
N THR A 40 -7.63 15.85 -4.02
CA THR A 40 -7.16 17.16 -3.57
C THR A 40 -5.95 17.60 -4.35
N PHE A 41 -6.00 18.83 -4.85
CA PHE A 41 -4.94 19.49 -5.60
C PHE A 41 -4.52 20.75 -4.87
N ALA A 42 -3.22 20.93 -4.68
CA ALA A 42 -2.68 22.04 -3.93
C ALA A 42 -1.50 22.70 -4.62
N VAL A 43 -1.43 24.01 -4.51
CA VAL A 43 -0.37 24.81 -5.11
C VAL A 43 0.11 25.86 -4.13
N ASN A 44 1.41 26.07 -4.08
CA ASN A 44 2.02 27.14 -3.28
C ASN A 44 2.28 28.41 -4.12
N PRO A 45 2.65 29.55 -3.52
CA PRO A 45 2.90 30.79 -4.26
C PRO A 45 4.03 30.72 -5.31
N ARG A 46 4.88 29.69 -5.27
CA ARG A 46 5.94 29.43 -6.25
C ARG A 46 5.55 28.42 -7.33
N GLY A 47 4.31 27.95 -7.34
CA GLY A 47 3.82 26.96 -8.31
C GLY A 47 4.22 25.53 -7.97
N VAL A 48 4.73 25.24 -6.77
CA VAL A 48 4.95 23.86 -6.33
C VAL A 48 3.59 23.19 -6.20
N GLN A 49 3.43 22.07 -6.91
CA GLN A 49 2.23 21.25 -6.89
C GLN A 49 2.28 20.21 -5.77
N LYS A 50 1.10 19.86 -5.26
CA LYS A 50 0.89 18.74 -4.35
C LYS A 50 -0.47 18.11 -4.59
N ASP A 51 -0.56 16.80 -4.50
CA ASP A 51 -1.82 16.07 -4.66
C ASP A 51 -2.00 14.96 -3.63
N ILE A 52 -3.26 14.74 -3.27
CA ILE A 52 -3.65 13.85 -2.17
C ILE A 52 -4.98 13.19 -2.53
N LEU A 53 -5.05 11.87 -2.39
CA LEU A 53 -6.31 11.13 -2.38
C LEU A 53 -6.79 10.94 -0.94
N TYR A 54 -7.94 11.52 -0.59
CA TYR A 54 -8.65 11.18 0.64
C TYR A 54 -9.47 9.91 0.44
N PHE A 55 -9.47 9.02 1.44
CA PHE A 55 -10.34 7.85 1.52
C PHE A 55 -10.83 7.65 2.96
N ASP A 56 -11.91 6.89 3.16
CA ASP A 56 -12.51 6.65 4.48
C ASP A 56 -12.70 7.94 5.32
N ASP A 57 -13.07 9.03 4.65
CA ASP A 57 -13.35 10.38 5.18
C ASP A 57 -12.13 11.15 5.70
N ARG A 58 -11.04 10.48 6.09
CA ARG A 58 -9.87 11.11 6.71
C ARG A 58 -8.53 10.51 6.34
N GLY A 59 -8.49 9.29 5.83
CA GLY A 59 -7.25 8.68 5.40
C GLY A 59 -6.71 9.45 4.20
N GLU A 60 -5.41 9.71 4.19
CA GLU A 60 -4.71 10.39 3.11
C GLU A 60 -3.77 9.40 2.43
N ASP A 61 -3.81 9.37 1.10
CA ASP A 61 -2.78 8.79 0.28
C ASP A 61 -2.06 9.91 -0.47
N VAL A 62 -0.86 10.22 0.00
CA VAL A 62 0.06 11.23 -0.56
C VAL A 62 0.92 10.67 -1.70
N LEU A 63 0.74 9.38 -2.04
CA LEU A 63 1.44 8.72 -3.14
C LEU A 63 0.58 8.67 -4.41
N TRP A 64 -0.68 9.07 -4.32
CA TRP A 64 -1.52 9.27 -5.49
C TRP A 64 -0.98 10.45 -6.30
N ASP A 65 -0.53 10.20 -7.53
CA ASP A 65 0.05 11.20 -8.42
C ASP A 65 -0.86 11.42 -9.64
N ALA A 66 -1.39 12.63 -9.76
CA ALA A 66 -2.24 13.05 -10.87
C ALA A 66 -1.48 13.86 -11.91
N VAL A 67 -1.93 13.83 -13.17
CA VAL A 67 -1.41 14.71 -14.23
C VAL A 67 -2.32 15.93 -14.41
N TRP A 68 -1.85 17.11 -13.99
CA TRP A 68 -2.60 18.38 -14.02
C TRP A 68 -1.68 19.59 -14.13
N GLU A 69 -2.24 20.72 -14.57
CA GLU A 69 -1.49 21.96 -14.79
C GLU A 69 -1.89 23.01 -13.75
N ALA A 70 -0.92 23.81 -13.27
CA ALA A 70 -1.20 24.98 -12.47
C ALA A 70 -0.12 26.06 -12.62
N GLU A 71 -0.52 27.31 -12.48
CA GLU A 71 0.38 28.45 -12.45
C GLU A 71 0.04 29.36 -11.26
N ALA A 72 1.07 29.74 -10.50
CA ALA A 72 0.94 30.68 -9.40
C ALA A 72 1.76 31.94 -9.68
N LYS A 73 1.18 33.10 -9.35
CA LYS A 73 1.81 34.41 -9.58
C LYS A 73 1.62 35.32 -8.38
N MET A 74 2.71 35.99 -7.99
CA MET A 74 2.64 37.10 -7.05
C MET A 74 1.96 38.30 -7.70
N VAL A 75 1.01 38.92 -6.99
CA VAL A 75 0.26 40.09 -7.42
C VAL A 75 0.30 41.16 -6.33
N GLN A 76 -0.12 42.40 -6.63
CA GLN A 76 -0.05 43.51 -5.68
C GLN A 76 -0.74 43.23 -4.33
N GLY A 77 -1.74 42.35 -4.32
CA GLY A 77 -2.51 41.94 -3.14
C GLY A 77 -2.16 40.60 -2.51
N GLY A 78 -1.01 40.01 -2.86
CA GLY A 78 -0.59 38.68 -2.39
C GLY A 78 -0.21 37.80 -3.57
N TRP A 79 -0.99 36.75 -3.82
CA TRP A 79 -0.75 35.83 -4.93
C TRP A 79 -2.05 35.22 -5.44
N SER A 80 -2.03 34.80 -6.70
CA SER A 80 -3.12 34.07 -7.35
C SER A 80 -2.61 32.72 -7.87
N VAL A 81 -3.50 31.74 -7.94
CA VAL A 81 -3.26 30.47 -8.61
C VAL A 81 -4.39 30.20 -9.60
N GLU A 82 -4.01 29.68 -10.76
CA GLU A 82 -4.93 29.06 -11.71
C GLU A 82 -4.58 27.57 -11.82
N MET A 83 -5.60 26.71 -11.78
CA MET A 83 -5.44 25.26 -11.85
C MET A 83 -6.32 24.70 -12.97
N ARG A 84 -5.74 23.84 -13.81
CA ARG A 84 -6.45 23.06 -14.83
C ARG A 84 -6.36 21.59 -14.46
N ILE A 85 -7.48 21.05 -13.96
CA ILE A 85 -7.61 19.65 -13.54
C ILE A 85 -8.35 18.88 -14.64
N PRO A 86 -7.70 17.97 -15.37
CA PRO A 86 -8.37 17.15 -16.38
C PRO A 86 -9.39 16.20 -15.76
N MET A 87 -10.56 16.07 -16.38
CA MET A 87 -11.60 15.13 -15.92
C MET A 87 -11.14 13.67 -15.94
N SER A 88 -10.11 13.32 -16.72
CA SER A 88 -9.48 12.00 -16.71
C SER A 88 -8.82 11.64 -15.37
N GLN A 89 -8.42 12.63 -14.57
CA GLN A 89 -7.84 12.43 -13.24
C GLN A 89 -8.91 12.16 -12.18
N LEU A 90 -10.17 12.48 -12.47
CA LEU A 90 -11.29 12.31 -11.56
C LEU A 90 -12.11 11.08 -11.98
N ARG A 91 -12.44 10.25 -11.01
CA ARG A 91 -13.40 9.16 -11.21
C ARG A 91 -14.79 9.68 -10.83
N PHE A 92 -15.78 9.49 -11.70
CA PHE A 92 -17.13 9.99 -11.49
C PHE A 92 -18.15 9.17 -12.27
N SER A 93 -19.37 9.08 -11.75
CA SER A 93 -20.44 8.36 -12.44
C SER A 93 -21.02 9.20 -13.57
N SER A 94 -21.06 8.62 -14.77
CA SER A 94 -21.53 9.31 -15.96
C SER A 94 -23.05 9.34 -16.16
N LYS A 95 -23.79 8.47 -15.46
CA LYS A 95 -25.23 8.22 -15.72
C LYS A 95 -26.19 9.35 -15.34
N ASP A 96 -25.74 10.38 -14.63
CA ASP A 96 -26.55 11.55 -14.28
C ASP A 96 -26.27 12.72 -15.22
N ASP A 97 -27.33 13.27 -15.82
CA ASP A 97 -27.30 14.48 -16.66
C ASP A 97 -26.85 15.73 -15.87
N ILE A 98 -27.10 15.73 -14.54
CA ILE A 98 -26.70 16.78 -13.62
C ILE A 98 -26.02 16.15 -12.41
N LYS A 99 -24.73 16.44 -12.21
CA LYS A 99 -23.94 15.91 -11.08
C LYS A 99 -23.89 16.93 -9.94
N SER A 100 -23.89 16.39 -8.71
CA SER A 100 -23.59 17.13 -7.48
C SER A 100 -22.33 16.53 -6.88
N TRP A 101 -21.27 17.32 -6.76
CA TRP A 101 -20.01 16.92 -6.14
C TRP A 101 -19.86 17.58 -4.76
N GLY A 102 -19.13 16.92 -3.87
CA GLY A 102 -18.61 17.59 -2.69
C GLY A 102 -17.43 18.48 -3.09
N VAL A 103 -17.35 19.70 -2.57
CA VAL A 103 -16.21 20.59 -2.79
C VAL A 103 -15.79 21.28 -1.51
N ASN A 104 -14.49 21.47 -1.33
CA ASN A 104 -13.96 22.41 -0.36
C ASN A 104 -12.75 23.15 -0.92
N PHE A 105 -12.55 24.36 -0.43
CA PHE A 105 -11.37 25.18 -0.71
C PHE A 105 -10.68 25.47 0.61
N GLN A 106 -9.39 25.18 0.67
CA GLN A 106 -8.61 25.40 1.88
C GLN A 106 -7.42 26.32 1.58
N ARG A 107 -7.11 27.22 2.51
CA ARG A 107 -5.90 28.05 2.46
C ARG A 107 -5.09 27.79 3.73
N ARG A 108 -3.82 27.43 3.55
CA ARG A 108 -2.84 27.43 4.64
C ARG A 108 -2.08 28.74 4.63
N ILE A 109 -2.09 29.44 5.76
CA ILE A 109 -1.29 30.65 5.99
C ILE A 109 -0.15 30.26 6.94
N ALA A 110 1.04 30.03 6.37
CA ALA A 110 2.11 29.38 7.12
C ALA A 110 2.63 30.22 8.30
N ARG A 111 2.67 31.55 8.14
CA ARG A 111 3.09 32.49 9.19
C ARG A 111 2.23 32.46 10.45
N HIS A 112 0.97 32.03 10.35
CA HIS A 112 0.03 31.90 11.47
C HIS A 112 -0.24 30.44 11.85
N GLN A 113 0.34 29.49 11.13
CA GLN A 113 -0.02 28.06 11.21
C GLN A 113 -1.54 27.84 11.10
N GLU A 114 -2.20 28.65 10.27
CA GLU A 114 -3.65 28.75 10.18
C GLU A 114 -4.17 28.03 8.94
N PHE A 115 -5.30 27.35 9.08
CA PHE A 115 -6.06 26.77 7.99
C PHE A 115 -7.44 27.42 7.90
N ASN A 116 -7.73 27.99 6.74
CA ASN A 116 -9.02 28.55 6.41
C ASN A 116 -9.76 27.63 5.45
N PHE A 117 -11.04 27.39 5.71
CA PHE A 117 -11.89 26.53 4.88
C PHE A 117 -13.08 27.31 4.34
N TRP A 118 -13.44 27.09 3.08
CA TRP A 118 -14.66 27.65 2.50
C TRP A 118 -15.91 26.97 3.07
N ALA A 119 -15.95 25.65 3.08
CA ALA A 119 -16.99 24.90 3.78
C ALA A 119 -16.64 24.89 5.28
N PRO A 120 -17.52 25.40 6.17
CA PRO A 120 -17.23 25.49 7.59
C PRO A 120 -16.86 24.13 8.17
N THR A 121 -15.59 23.99 8.54
CA THR A 121 -15.05 22.77 9.14
C THR A 121 -14.65 23.13 10.56
N SER A 122 -15.50 22.73 11.52
CA SER A 122 -15.16 22.91 12.93
C SER A 122 -13.86 22.16 13.22
N GLN A 123 -12.99 22.73 14.06
CA GLN A 123 -11.86 21.97 14.61
C GLN A 123 -12.35 20.67 15.27
N SER A 124 -13.63 20.58 15.72
CA SER A 124 -14.20 19.43 16.46
C SER A 124 -14.83 18.40 15.55
N ALA A 125 -14.81 18.66 14.25
CA ALA A 125 -15.22 17.71 13.23
C ALA A 125 -14.59 16.34 13.46
N SER A 126 -15.38 15.29 13.24
CA SER A 126 -14.91 13.90 13.19
C SER A 126 -14.65 13.39 11.76
N GLY A 127 -14.97 14.19 10.75
CA GLY A 127 -14.74 13.91 9.34
C GLY A 127 -13.96 15.02 8.64
N SER A 128 -13.61 14.80 7.37
CA SER A 128 -13.04 15.83 6.48
C SER A 128 -13.89 15.93 5.23
N VAL A 129 -13.88 14.88 4.40
CA VAL A 129 -14.64 14.80 3.15
C VAL A 129 -16.14 14.96 3.38
N SER A 130 -16.65 14.39 4.47
CA SER A 130 -18.08 14.47 4.83
C SER A 130 -18.61 15.86 5.16
N LEU A 131 -17.71 16.82 5.38
CA LEU A 131 -18.05 18.21 5.68
C LEU A 131 -17.94 19.14 4.46
N PHE A 132 -17.61 18.60 3.30
CA PHE A 132 -17.51 19.39 2.08
C PHE A 132 -18.86 20.02 1.73
N GLY A 133 -18.82 21.22 1.17
CA GLY A 133 -19.99 21.87 0.61
C GLY A 133 -20.41 21.20 -0.71
N ARG A 134 -21.46 21.72 -1.35
CA ARG A 134 -22.02 21.13 -2.57
C ARG A 134 -21.76 21.99 -3.81
N LEU A 135 -21.13 21.39 -4.81
CA LEU A 135 -21.03 21.92 -6.16
C LEU A 135 -22.09 21.25 -7.03
N ASN A 136 -23.16 21.99 -7.33
CA ASN A 136 -24.28 21.51 -8.13
C ASN A 136 -24.22 22.06 -9.56
N GLY A 137 -24.89 21.38 -10.49
CA GLY A 137 -25.08 21.90 -11.84
C GLY A 137 -23.96 21.55 -12.82
N ILE A 138 -23.13 20.54 -12.49
CA ILE A 138 -22.13 20.00 -13.41
C ILE A 138 -22.87 19.16 -14.46
N ARG A 139 -22.76 19.52 -15.73
CA ARG A 139 -23.45 18.89 -16.86
C ARG A 139 -22.47 18.56 -17.97
N ASP A 140 -22.92 17.78 -18.94
CA ASP A 140 -22.23 17.56 -20.22
C ASP A 140 -20.78 17.07 -20.07
N LEU A 141 -20.52 16.28 -19.03
CA LEU A 141 -19.21 15.65 -18.87
C LEU A 141 -19.07 14.52 -19.88
N GLU A 142 -18.20 14.70 -20.86
CA GLU A 142 -17.83 13.64 -21.79
C GLU A 142 -17.24 12.46 -21.03
N GLU A 143 -17.75 11.25 -21.29
CA GLU A 143 -17.07 10.02 -20.90
C GLU A 143 -15.87 9.86 -21.84
N PRO A 144 -14.62 10.05 -21.37
CA PRO A 144 -13.49 9.80 -22.26
C PRO A 144 -13.50 8.33 -22.69
N ASN A 145 -13.09 8.04 -23.92
CA ASN A 145 -12.77 6.67 -24.32
C ASN A 145 -11.57 6.20 -23.48
N ARG A 146 -11.81 5.26 -22.56
CA ARG A 146 -10.82 4.81 -21.57
C ARG A 146 -10.05 3.58 -22.02
N LEU A 147 -9.72 3.44 -23.32
CA LEU A 147 -8.75 2.44 -23.77
C LEU A 147 -7.41 3.12 -23.96
N GLU A 148 -6.47 2.78 -23.10
CA GLU A 148 -5.06 3.18 -23.19
C GLU A 148 -4.22 1.92 -23.36
N ILE A 149 -3.34 1.91 -24.34
CA ILE A 149 -2.38 0.84 -24.57
C ILE A 149 -1.01 1.50 -24.64
N THR A 150 -0.14 1.12 -23.71
CA THR A 150 1.14 1.78 -23.50
C THR A 150 2.25 0.72 -23.58
N PRO A 151 2.73 0.39 -24.80
CA PRO A 151 3.91 -0.44 -24.95
C PRO A 151 5.16 0.36 -24.55
N TYR A 152 6.13 -0.30 -23.94
CA TYR A 152 7.41 0.33 -23.63
C TYR A 152 8.57 -0.61 -23.86
N VAL A 153 9.72 0.01 -24.14
CA VAL A 153 11.03 -0.63 -24.16
C VAL A 153 11.91 0.22 -23.27
N SER A 154 12.56 -0.39 -22.29
CA SER A 154 13.53 0.27 -21.43
C SER A 154 14.89 -0.39 -21.56
N SER A 155 15.94 0.38 -21.32
CA SER A 155 17.30 -0.13 -21.25
C SER A 155 18.07 0.64 -20.18
N VAL A 156 18.79 -0.11 -19.35
CA VAL A 156 19.56 0.42 -18.23
C VAL A 156 21.01 0.05 -18.46
N LEU A 157 21.88 1.05 -18.46
CA LEU A 157 23.33 0.85 -18.42
C LEU A 157 23.80 1.12 -16.99
N GLU A 158 24.07 0.05 -16.24
CA GLU A 158 24.64 0.15 -14.91
C GLU A 158 26.17 0.24 -15.00
N ARG A 159 26.71 1.24 -14.29
CA ARG A 159 28.16 1.42 -14.10
C ARG A 159 28.46 1.50 -12.63
N ALA A 160 28.86 0.36 -12.05
CA ALA A 160 29.20 0.25 -10.65
C ALA A 160 30.61 -0.32 -10.49
N PRO A 161 31.39 0.14 -9.49
CA PRO A 161 32.61 -0.57 -9.09
C PRO A 161 32.25 -1.92 -8.49
N GLY A 162 32.99 -2.97 -8.84
CA GLY A 162 32.73 -4.31 -8.34
C GLY A 162 33.98 -5.16 -8.24
N ASN A 163 33.79 -6.42 -7.84
CA ASN A 163 34.89 -7.35 -7.68
C ASN A 163 35.29 -7.91 -9.04
N VAL A 164 36.48 -7.55 -9.52
CA VAL A 164 37.04 -8.06 -10.80
C VAL A 164 37.23 -9.58 -10.82
N ASN A 165 37.25 -10.24 -9.65
CA ASN A 165 37.32 -11.69 -9.55
C ASN A 165 35.93 -12.36 -9.63
N ASN A 166 34.84 -11.59 -9.58
CA ASN A 166 33.49 -12.12 -9.78
C ASN A 166 33.24 -12.31 -11.29
N PRO A 167 33.02 -13.54 -11.78
CA PRO A 167 32.80 -13.81 -13.20
C PRO A 167 31.52 -13.17 -13.75
N TYR A 168 30.59 -12.78 -12.87
CA TYR A 168 29.35 -12.10 -13.24
C TYR A 168 29.44 -10.59 -13.16
N TYR A 169 30.56 -10.04 -12.67
CA TYR A 169 30.73 -8.60 -12.62
C TYR A 169 31.08 -8.05 -14.00
N ASN A 170 30.25 -7.12 -14.48
CA ASN A 170 30.53 -6.32 -15.65
C ASN A 170 30.48 -4.83 -15.25
N GLU A 171 31.56 -4.09 -15.51
CA GLU A 171 31.61 -2.64 -15.26
C GLU A 171 30.54 -1.88 -16.06
N ASN A 172 30.13 -2.43 -17.20
CA ASN A 172 29.11 -1.86 -18.07
C ASN A 172 28.04 -2.91 -18.35
N GLU A 173 27.14 -3.09 -17.40
CA GLU A 173 26.01 -4.00 -17.52
C GLU A 173 24.87 -3.31 -18.25
N LEU A 174 24.44 -3.90 -19.38
CA LEU A 174 23.34 -3.38 -20.18
C LEU A 174 22.16 -4.33 -20.07
N ASP A 175 21.11 -3.87 -19.40
CA ASP A 175 19.83 -4.53 -19.36
C ASP A 175 18.87 -3.89 -20.35
N ALA A 176 18.01 -4.72 -20.95
CA ALA A 176 16.92 -4.28 -21.80
C ALA A 176 15.64 -5.02 -21.42
N ASN A 177 14.54 -4.28 -21.39
CA ASN A 177 13.24 -4.81 -21.04
C ASN A 177 12.17 -4.34 -22.05
N ILE A 178 11.18 -5.20 -22.28
CA ILE A 178 10.01 -4.90 -23.10
C ILE A 178 8.76 -5.31 -22.35
N GLY A 179 7.78 -4.44 -22.33
CA GLY A 179 6.50 -4.72 -21.70
C GLY A 179 5.41 -3.82 -22.25
N GLY A 180 4.25 -3.91 -21.62
CA GLY A 180 3.13 -3.07 -22.02
C GLY A 180 2.01 -3.08 -21.01
N ASP A 181 1.36 -1.92 -20.91
CA ASP A 181 0.22 -1.71 -20.05
C ASP A 181 -1.05 -1.51 -20.87
N ILE A 182 -2.17 -1.97 -20.34
CA ILE A 182 -3.50 -1.77 -20.89
C ILE A 182 -4.37 -1.21 -19.78
N LYS A 183 -5.07 -0.11 -20.05
CA LYS A 183 -6.12 0.43 -19.19
C LYS A 183 -7.40 0.48 -19.99
N TYR A 184 -8.45 -0.13 -19.46
CA TYR A 184 -9.76 -0.22 -20.09
C TYR A 184 -10.86 0.13 -19.08
N GLY A 185 -11.51 1.29 -19.27
CA GLY A 185 -12.70 1.64 -18.50
C GLY A 185 -13.90 0.81 -18.92
N LEU A 186 -14.23 -0.22 -18.12
CA LEU A 186 -15.38 -1.09 -18.36
C LEU A 186 -16.71 -0.32 -18.24
N THR A 187 -16.76 0.63 -17.31
CA THR A 187 -17.80 1.66 -17.17
C THR A 187 -17.14 2.97 -16.74
N SER A 188 -17.89 4.06 -16.59
CA SER A 188 -17.38 5.31 -16.00
C SER A 188 -16.85 5.17 -14.58
N ASP A 189 -17.30 4.13 -13.87
CA ASP A 189 -17.04 3.88 -12.44
C ASP A 189 -16.10 2.69 -12.21
N LEU A 190 -15.81 1.87 -13.23
CA LEU A 190 -15.02 0.63 -13.14
C LEU A 190 -13.93 0.58 -14.21
N THR A 191 -12.70 0.32 -13.79
CA THR A 191 -11.53 0.24 -14.68
C THR A 191 -10.83 -1.11 -14.54
N ILE A 192 -10.47 -1.68 -15.68
CA ILE A 192 -9.53 -2.80 -15.79
C ILE A 192 -8.16 -2.22 -16.14
N THR A 193 -7.15 -2.60 -15.38
CA THR A 193 -5.75 -2.26 -15.67
C THR A 193 -4.97 -3.57 -15.72
N ALA A 194 -4.22 -3.79 -16.80
CA ALA A 194 -3.38 -4.96 -16.98
C ALA A 194 -1.98 -4.53 -17.40
N THR A 195 -0.98 -5.33 -17.03
CA THR A 195 0.41 -5.14 -17.39
C THR A 195 1.03 -6.48 -17.72
N ILE A 196 1.92 -6.49 -18.71
CA ILE A 196 2.78 -7.63 -19.04
C ILE A 196 4.22 -7.15 -18.87
N ASN A 197 4.98 -7.91 -18.09
CA ASN A 197 6.38 -7.61 -17.78
C ASN A 197 6.64 -6.15 -17.35
N PRO A 198 5.93 -5.65 -16.30
CA PRO A 198 5.99 -4.27 -15.83
C PRO A 198 7.43 -3.77 -15.63
N ASP A 199 7.74 -2.57 -16.14
CA ASP A 199 8.99 -1.87 -15.83
C ASP A 199 8.93 -1.23 -14.44
N PHE A 200 9.75 -1.73 -13.53
CA PHE A 200 9.92 -1.16 -12.18
C PHE A 200 11.21 -0.36 -12.01
N GLY A 201 12.01 -0.22 -13.07
CA GLY A 201 13.24 0.58 -13.05
C GLY A 201 12.98 2.09 -12.94
N GLN A 202 11.76 2.54 -13.17
CA GLN A 202 11.35 3.95 -13.01
C GLN A 202 11.00 4.34 -11.57
N VAL A 203 11.06 3.38 -10.65
CA VAL A 203 10.66 3.58 -9.27
C VAL A 203 11.88 3.91 -8.42
N GLU A 204 11.78 4.94 -7.57
CA GLU A 204 12.85 5.28 -6.63
C GLU A 204 13.25 4.03 -5.83
N ALA A 205 14.54 3.70 -5.84
CA ALA A 205 15.08 2.60 -5.06
C ALA A 205 14.82 2.84 -3.56
N ASP A 206 14.54 1.78 -2.83
CA ASP A 206 14.35 1.89 -1.40
C ASP A 206 15.65 2.39 -0.74
N PRO A 207 15.55 3.23 0.30
CA PRO A 207 16.73 3.64 1.04
C PRO A 207 17.41 2.40 1.63
N ALA A 208 18.73 2.32 1.47
CA ALA A 208 19.53 1.27 2.10
C ALA A 208 19.49 1.44 3.62
N THR A 209 18.60 0.71 4.29
CA THR A 209 18.49 0.68 5.75
C THR A 209 19.09 -0.60 6.30
N ILE A 210 20.05 -0.46 7.22
CA ILE A 210 20.54 -1.59 8.02
C ILE A 210 19.41 -1.98 8.98
N ASN A 211 18.78 -3.13 8.73
CA ASN A 211 17.78 -3.67 9.63
C ASN A 211 18.46 -4.41 10.78
N LEU A 212 18.47 -3.78 11.96
CA LEU A 212 18.99 -4.38 13.20
C LEU A 212 17.92 -5.17 13.97
N SER A 213 16.70 -5.25 13.45
CA SER A 213 15.59 -5.96 14.07
C SER A 213 15.36 -7.33 13.43
N GLN A 214 14.71 -8.22 14.17
CA GLN A 214 14.26 -9.53 13.69
C GLN A 214 12.99 -9.47 12.82
N PHE A 215 12.40 -8.28 12.65
CA PHE A 215 11.20 -8.07 11.86
C PHE A 215 11.57 -7.51 10.50
N GLU A 216 10.80 -7.87 9.48
CA GLU A 216 10.92 -7.26 8.17
C GLU A 216 10.61 -5.75 8.24
N GLN A 217 11.27 -4.95 7.40
CA GLN A 217 10.96 -3.53 7.25
C GLN A 217 9.80 -3.33 6.28
N PHE A 218 8.86 -2.46 6.64
CA PHE A 218 7.78 -2.07 5.75
C PHE A 218 8.23 -0.92 4.86
N PHE A 219 8.17 -1.12 3.55
CA PHE A 219 8.36 -0.07 2.55
C PHE A 219 7.05 0.27 1.86
N SER A 220 6.75 1.55 1.64
CA SER A 220 5.53 1.96 0.92
C SER A 220 5.59 1.57 -0.56
N GLU A 221 4.48 1.14 -1.14
CA GLU A 221 4.40 0.89 -2.59
C GLU A 221 4.71 2.17 -3.38
N ARG A 222 5.39 2.04 -4.53
CA ARG A 222 5.78 3.16 -5.38
C ARG A 222 5.53 2.89 -6.87
N ARG A 223 5.19 1.65 -7.23
CA ARG A 223 4.95 1.23 -8.61
C ARG A 223 3.55 1.71 -9.05
N PRO A 224 3.43 2.50 -10.14
CA PRO A 224 2.17 3.11 -10.56
C PRO A 224 1.00 2.12 -10.68
N PHE A 225 1.26 0.94 -11.26
CA PHE A 225 0.25 -0.12 -11.39
C PHE A 225 -0.39 -0.50 -10.05
N PHE A 226 0.39 -0.59 -8.97
CA PHE A 226 -0.12 -0.98 -7.64
C PHE A 226 -0.69 0.19 -6.84
N LEU A 227 -0.21 1.41 -7.08
CA LEU A 227 -0.72 2.64 -6.44
C LEU A 227 -2.14 2.98 -6.87
N GLU A 228 -2.46 2.84 -8.16
CA GLU A 228 -3.77 3.23 -8.68
C GLU A 228 -4.90 2.42 -8.01
N GLY A 229 -5.85 3.07 -7.34
CA GLY A 229 -6.97 2.37 -6.74
C GLY A 229 -6.60 1.50 -5.53
N ASN A 230 -5.42 1.70 -4.92
CA ASN A 230 -4.98 0.91 -3.77
C ASN A 230 -5.93 1.06 -2.57
N GLU A 231 -6.60 2.21 -2.45
CA GLU A 231 -7.52 2.55 -1.36
C GLU A 231 -8.69 1.56 -1.29
N ILE A 232 -9.07 0.98 -2.43
CA ILE A 232 -10.11 -0.04 -2.53
C ILE A 232 -9.63 -1.36 -1.90
N PHE A 233 -8.35 -1.70 -1.98
CA PHE A 233 -7.83 -2.98 -1.45
C PHE A 233 -7.55 -2.94 0.05
N ARG A 234 -7.64 -1.76 0.69
CA ARG A 234 -7.39 -1.61 2.13
C ARG A 234 -8.47 -2.36 2.93
N PHE A 235 -8.01 -3.10 3.94
CA PHE A 235 -8.82 -3.91 4.83
C PHE A 235 -8.30 -3.79 6.27
N GLY A 236 -9.17 -3.94 7.25
CA GLY A 236 -8.77 -4.05 8.66
C GLY A 236 -8.51 -2.73 9.40
N GLY A 237 -8.86 -1.59 8.80
CA GLY A 237 -8.81 -0.29 9.46
C GLY A 237 -10.04 -0.08 10.37
N THR A 238 -9.82 0.18 11.66
CA THR A 238 -10.87 0.59 12.60
C THR A 238 -10.73 2.06 12.97
N LYS A 239 -11.81 2.68 13.44
CA LYS A 239 -11.85 4.06 13.95
C LYS A 239 -11.60 4.04 15.45
N THR A 240 -10.39 4.43 15.86
CA THR A 240 -9.97 4.50 17.27
C THR A 240 -8.89 5.56 17.46
N PHE A 241 -8.72 6.05 18.69
CA PHE A 241 -7.62 6.94 19.09
C PHE A 241 -6.38 6.21 19.59
N ASN A 242 -6.48 4.90 19.83
CA ASN A 242 -5.37 4.06 20.23
C ASN A 242 -5.61 2.65 19.72
N ASN A 243 -4.62 2.06 19.04
CA ASN A 243 -4.68 0.69 18.58
C ASN A 243 -3.41 -0.06 18.99
N TYR A 244 -3.51 -1.38 19.04
CA TYR A 244 -2.37 -2.25 19.33
C TYR A 244 -1.64 -2.70 18.06
N GLY A 245 -1.95 -2.06 16.92
CA GLY A 245 -1.67 -2.53 15.56
C GLY A 245 -2.61 -3.64 15.11
N ASN A 246 -2.94 -3.69 13.82
CA ASN A 246 -3.55 -4.86 13.17
C ASN A 246 -2.59 -5.37 12.09
N PRO A 247 -2.59 -6.69 11.80
CA PRO A 247 -1.87 -7.22 10.66
C PRO A 247 -2.31 -6.53 9.36
N ASN A 248 -1.35 -6.21 8.50
CA ASN A 248 -1.68 -5.75 7.15
C ASN A 248 -1.92 -6.98 6.26
N THR A 249 -3.14 -7.16 5.78
CA THR A 249 -3.53 -8.34 5.00
C THR A 249 -3.08 -8.29 3.55
N PHE A 250 -2.74 -7.10 3.02
CA PHE A 250 -2.28 -6.95 1.65
C PHE A 250 -1.09 -5.99 1.56
N TYR A 251 0.03 -6.55 1.08
CA TYR A 251 1.26 -5.83 0.83
C TYR A 251 1.74 -6.11 -0.59
N SER A 252 1.41 -5.22 -1.53
CA SER A 252 1.66 -5.40 -2.97
C SER A 252 3.12 -5.66 -3.33
N ARG A 253 4.08 -5.18 -2.52
CA ARG A 253 5.52 -5.46 -2.68
C ARG A 253 5.91 -6.93 -2.51
N ARG A 254 5.01 -7.77 -2.00
CA ARG A 254 5.16 -9.24 -2.05
C ARG A 254 5.18 -9.79 -3.47
N ILE A 255 4.53 -9.08 -4.41
CA ILE A 255 4.45 -9.41 -5.82
C ILE A 255 5.65 -8.77 -6.52
N GLY A 256 6.53 -9.59 -7.09
CA GLY A 256 7.80 -9.12 -7.67
C GLY A 256 8.88 -8.77 -6.65
N ARG A 257 8.81 -9.35 -5.44
CA ARG A 257 9.83 -9.19 -4.38
C ARG A 257 11.21 -9.68 -4.84
N SER A 258 12.26 -9.30 -4.11
CA SER A 258 13.59 -9.89 -4.30
C SER A 258 13.60 -11.40 -4.04
N PRO A 259 14.33 -12.19 -4.86
CA PRO A 259 14.45 -13.63 -4.68
C PRO A 259 14.88 -14.02 -3.25
N GLN A 260 14.26 -15.10 -2.73
CA GLN A 260 14.48 -15.56 -1.35
C GLN A 260 15.48 -16.73 -1.25
N GLY A 261 15.82 -17.33 -2.39
CA GLY A 261 16.78 -18.41 -2.51
C GLY A 261 18.21 -17.97 -2.26
N ASN A 262 19.08 -18.90 -1.85
CA ASN A 262 20.51 -18.68 -1.79
C ASN A 262 21.29 -19.96 -2.09
N LEU A 263 22.51 -19.77 -2.56
CA LEU A 263 23.38 -20.85 -3.01
C LEU A 263 23.66 -21.87 -1.90
N SER A 264 23.89 -21.43 -0.66
CA SER A 264 24.21 -22.36 0.44
C SER A 264 23.10 -23.37 0.69
N GLN A 265 21.84 -22.94 0.60
CA GLN A 265 20.68 -23.82 0.77
C GLN A 265 20.47 -24.73 -0.43
N ALA A 266 20.56 -24.18 -1.64
CA ALA A 266 20.49 -24.96 -2.87
C ALA A 266 21.59 -26.03 -2.92
N ASN A 267 22.80 -25.70 -2.46
CA ASN A 267 23.92 -26.62 -2.38
C ASN A 267 23.60 -27.79 -1.44
N SER A 268 23.03 -27.53 -0.26
CA SER A 268 22.70 -28.58 0.71
C SER A 268 21.45 -29.43 0.38
N PHE A 269 20.79 -29.18 -0.75
CA PHE A 269 19.53 -29.84 -1.09
C PHE A 269 19.74 -31.20 -1.78
N SER A 270 18.78 -32.12 -1.64
CA SER A 270 18.78 -33.44 -2.30
C SER A 270 19.91 -34.41 -1.89
N GLY A 271 20.62 -34.15 -0.78
CA GLY A 271 21.60 -35.07 -0.20
C GLY A 271 22.92 -35.22 -0.96
N ASN A 272 23.06 -34.57 -2.13
CA ASN A 272 24.31 -34.41 -2.85
C ASN A 272 24.58 -32.92 -3.03
N ASN A 273 25.71 -32.45 -2.52
CA ASN A 273 26.10 -31.07 -2.71
C ASN A 273 26.35 -30.77 -4.20
N LEU A 274 25.87 -29.62 -4.68
CA LEU A 274 26.24 -29.06 -5.98
C LEU A 274 27.77 -28.91 -6.11
N PHE A 275 28.45 -28.57 -4.99
CA PHE A 275 29.90 -28.51 -4.83
C PHE A 275 30.28 -28.72 -3.35
N ASP A 276 31.48 -29.24 -3.08
CA ASP A 276 31.96 -29.41 -1.70
C ASP A 276 32.39 -28.06 -1.09
N PRO A 277 31.69 -27.54 -0.05
CA PRO A 277 32.07 -26.28 0.59
C PRO A 277 33.45 -26.29 1.24
N SER A 278 33.98 -27.46 1.60
CA SER A 278 35.31 -27.60 2.22
C SER A 278 36.44 -27.52 1.20
N GLU A 279 36.14 -27.78 -0.07
CA GLU A 279 37.07 -27.68 -1.19
C GLU A 279 36.88 -26.38 -2.00
N THR A 280 36.12 -25.41 -1.49
CA THR A 280 35.76 -24.18 -2.20
C THR A 280 36.41 -22.96 -1.55
N ASP A 281 37.20 -22.20 -2.33
CA ASP A 281 37.84 -20.96 -1.90
C ASP A 281 36.87 -19.76 -1.93
N ALA A 282 36.05 -19.68 -2.98
CA ALA A 282 35.12 -18.56 -3.20
C ALA A 282 33.89 -19.00 -4.00
N THR A 283 32.74 -18.40 -3.71
CA THR A 283 31.51 -18.57 -4.48
C THR A 283 31.00 -17.23 -4.99
N TYR A 284 30.51 -17.24 -6.22
CA TYR A 284 29.89 -16.09 -6.87
C TYR A 284 28.52 -16.49 -7.37
N THR A 285 27.56 -15.57 -7.33
CA THR A 285 26.19 -15.78 -7.80
C THR A 285 25.72 -14.61 -8.65
N ASN A 286 24.95 -14.89 -9.69
CA ASN A 286 24.21 -13.90 -10.46
C ASN A 286 22.72 -14.04 -10.18
N THR A 287 22.26 -13.46 -9.07
CA THR A 287 20.86 -13.50 -8.67
C THR A 287 20.17 -12.20 -9.10
N PRO A 288 19.01 -12.27 -9.81
CA PRO A 288 18.24 -11.07 -10.12
C PRO A 288 17.82 -10.29 -8.87
N ASN A 289 17.85 -8.97 -8.92
CA ASN A 289 17.48 -8.12 -7.77
C ASN A 289 15.98 -8.21 -7.43
N GLN A 290 15.13 -8.51 -8.41
CA GLN A 290 13.67 -8.60 -8.28
C GLN A 290 13.13 -9.75 -9.12
N THR A 291 12.03 -10.36 -8.65
CA THR A 291 11.32 -11.40 -9.39
C THR A 291 10.47 -10.76 -10.49
N LYS A 292 10.59 -11.23 -11.73
CA LYS A 292 9.80 -10.74 -12.84
C LYS A 292 8.33 -11.09 -12.66
N ILE A 293 7.47 -10.10 -12.89
CA ILE A 293 6.03 -10.31 -12.98
C ILE A 293 5.73 -10.65 -14.44
N LEU A 294 5.28 -11.88 -14.73
CA LEU A 294 4.85 -12.26 -16.08
C LEU A 294 3.75 -11.33 -16.56
N GLY A 295 2.77 -11.10 -15.69
CA GLY A 295 1.72 -10.13 -15.88
C GLY A 295 0.84 -9.99 -14.64
N ALA A 296 0.13 -8.88 -14.58
CA ALA A 296 -0.86 -8.62 -13.55
C ALA A 296 -2.07 -7.92 -14.17
N ALA A 297 -3.24 -8.18 -13.59
CA ALA A 297 -4.49 -7.57 -14.00
C ALA A 297 -5.29 -7.17 -12.74
N LYS A 298 -5.96 -6.03 -12.82
CA LYS A 298 -6.75 -5.46 -11.74
C LYS A 298 -8.05 -4.91 -12.30
N LEU A 299 -9.18 -5.33 -11.72
CA LEU A 299 -10.46 -4.64 -11.85
C LEU A 299 -10.66 -3.80 -10.59
N SER A 300 -10.85 -2.50 -10.73
CA SER A 300 -11.10 -1.63 -9.58
C SER A 300 -12.06 -0.49 -9.91
N GLY A 301 -12.86 -0.11 -8.93
CA GLY A 301 -13.68 1.09 -9.01
C GLY A 301 -14.83 1.08 -8.01
N LYS A 302 -15.67 2.11 -8.07
CA LYS A 302 -16.78 2.31 -7.14
C LYS A 302 -18.02 2.75 -7.89
N THR A 303 -19.06 1.94 -7.81
CA THR A 303 -20.34 2.24 -8.47
C THR A 303 -21.08 3.36 -7.74
N LYS A 304 -21.97 4.05 -8.46
CA LYS A 304 -22.92 5.00 -7.87
C LYS A 304 -23.75 4.42 -6.71
N SER A 305 -24.02 3.12 -6.69
CA SER A 305 -24.77 2.49 -5.58
C SER A 305 -23.94 2.36 -4.30
N GLY A 306 -22.68 2.83 -4.29
CA GLY A 306 -21.77 2.74 -3.15
C GLY A 306 -20.96 1.44 -3.09
N LEU A 307 -21.05 0.58 -4.11
CA LEU A 307 -20.29 -0.68 -4.15
C LEU A 307 -18.89 -0.41 -4.73
N SER A 308 -17.87 -0.53 -3.89
CA SER A 308 -16.48 -0.58 -4.31
C SER A 308 -16.07 -2.04 -4.58
N VAL A 309 -15.50 -2.28 -5.74
CA VAL A 309 -15.00 -3.59 -6.18
C VAL A 309 -13.52 -3.43 -6.49
N GLY A 310 -12.70 -4.32 -5.93
CA GLY A 310 -11.28 -4.41 -6.26
C GLY A 310 -10.88 -5.88 -6.38
N THR A 311 -10.43 -6.32 -7.54
CA THR A 311 -9.87 -7.66 -7.75
C THR A 311 -8.55 -7.53 -8.47
N LEU A 312 -7.49 -8.07 -7.90
CA LEU A 312 -6.13 -8.09 -8.44
C LEU A 312 -5.69 -9.54 -8.60
N TYR A 313 -5.19 -9.90 -9.77
CA TYR A 313 -4.46 -11.12 -10.02
C TYR A 313 -3.08 -10.80 -10.56
N ALA A 314 -2.05 -11.52 -10.10
CA ALA A 314 -0.69 -11.39 -10.63
C ALA A 314 0.02 -12.74 -10.65
N ARG A 315 0.87 -12.94 -11.65
CA ARG A 315 1.76 -14.10 -11.75
C ARG A 315 3.21 -13.64 -11.84
N THR A 316 4.05 -14.17 -10.95
CA THR A 316 5.51 -14.01 -11.05
C THR A 316 6.12 -15.23 -11.71
N LEU A 317 7.21 -15.03 -12.43
CA LEU A 317 7.99 -16.12 -13.01
C LEU A 317 8.86 -16.80 -11.95
N GLU A 318 9.34 -17.98 -12.30
CA GLU A 318 10.49 -18.58 -11.63
C GLU A 318 11.74 -17.80 -12.03
N GLU A 319 12.57 -17.47 -11.05
CA GLU A 319 13.89 -16.86 -11.28
C GLU A 319 14.96 -17.88 -10.96
N ASN A 320 15.97 -17.93 -11.83
CA ASN A 320 17.17 -18.73 -11.62
C ASN A 320 18.34 -17.80 -11.25
N SER A 321 19.28 -18.33 -10.48
CA SER A 321 20.55 -17.69 -10.22
C SER A 321 21.67 -18.61 -10.67
N ASP A 322 22.53 -18.07 -11.52
CA ASP A 322 23.77 -18.76 -11.89
C ASP A 322 24.75 -18.66 -10.73
N TYR A 323 25.62 -19.67 -10.62
CA TYR A 323 26.70 -19.67 -9.63
C TYR A 323 28.01 -20.21 -10.20
N THR A 324 29.11 -19.72 -9.65
CA THR A 324 30.46 -20.22 -9.87
C THR A 324 31.10 -20.47 -8.51
N ALA A 325 31.51 -21.71 -8.25
CA ALA A 325 32.28 -22.11 -7.07
C ALA A 325 33.72 -22.41 -7.48
N ASN A 326 34.66 -21.58 -7.03
CA ASN A 326 36.08 -21.78 -7.28
C ASN A 326 36.65 -22.74 -6.25
N LEU A 327 37.21 -23.86 -6.72
CA LEU A 327 37.76 -24.91 -5.89
C LEU A 327 39.24 -24.66 -5.54
N ASN A 328 39.68 -25.20 -4.41
CA ASN A 328 41.05 -25.07 -3.89
C ASN A 328 42.12 -25.63 -4.85
N ASN A 329 41.72 -26.50 -5.78
CA ASN A 329 42.59 -27.09 -6.80
C ASN A 329 42.74 -26.22 -8.07
N GLY A 330 42.12 -25.03 -8.10
CA GLY A 330 42.15 -24.10 -9.22
C GLY A 330 41.09 -24.35 -10.30
N ASN A 331 40.23 -25.37 -10.15
CA ASN A 331 39.08 -25.59 -11.02
C ASN A 331 37.86 -24.80 -10.54
N SER A 332 36.85 -24.64 -11.38
CA SER A 332 35.55 -24.08 -11.02
C SER A 332 34.42 -25.07 -11.29
N VAL A 333 33.37 -24.99 -10.48
CA VAL A 333 32.06 -25.62 -10.72
C VAL A 333 31.07 -24.53 -11.03
N GLU A 334 30.41 -24.63 -12.18
CA GLU A 334 29.39 -23.69 -12.63
C GLU A 334 28.04 -24.39 -12.72
N GLY A 335 26.98 -23.66 -12.43
CA GLY A 335 25.63 -24.16 -12.58
C GLY A 335 24.60 -23.08 -12.31
N SER A 336 23.35 -23.51 -12.16
CA SER A 336 22.23 -22.63 -11.85
C SER A 336 21.34 -23.28 -10.80
N PHE A 337 20.68 -22.47 -9.99
CA PHE A 337 19.68 -22.91 -9.02
C PHE A 337 18.47 -21.99 -9.02
N ILE A 338 17.30 -22.51 -8.66
CA ILE A 338 16.08 -21.72 -8.55
C ILE A 338 16.26 -20.70 -7.42
N ALA A 339 16.30 -19.42 -7.74
CA ALA A 339 16.42 -18.33 -6.76
C ALA A 339 15.06 -17.87 -6.23
N GLN A 340 14.01 -17.95 -7.05
CA GLN A 340 12.64 -17.69 -6.62
C GLN A 340 11.67 -18.61 -7.38
N PRO A 341 10.79 -19.34 -6.69
CA PRO A 341 9.73 -20.10 -7.34
C PRO A 341 8.66 -19.20 -7.96
N SER A 342 7.97 -19.70 -8.98
CA SER A 342 6.82 -18.99 -9.57
C SER A 342 5.66 -18.88 -8.56
N ASN A 343 4.92 -17.76 -8.60
CA ASN A 343 3.82 -17.50 -7.67
C ASN A 343 2.60 -16.96 -8.41
N ASN A 344 1.41 -17.33 -7.94
CA ASN A 344 0.12 -16.76 -8.31
C ASN A 344 -0.46 -16.03 -7.10
N PHE A 345 -0.90 -14.80 -7.29
CA PHE A 345 -1.52 -13.97 -6.26
C PHE A 345 -2.93 -13.58 -6.70
N LEU A 346 -3.89 -13.65 -5.78
CA LEU A 346 -5.25 -13.15 -5.96
C LEU A 346 -5.63 -12.32 -4.73
N VAL A 347 -6.13 -11.11 -4.94
CA VAL A 347 -6.67 -10.25 -3.87
C VAL A 347 -8.00 -9.68 -4.32
N SER A 348 -9.02 -9.83 -3.51
CA SER A 348 -10.37 -9.37 -3.80
C SER A 348 -10.95 -8.61 -2.61
N ARG A 349 -11.56 -7.46 -2.88
CA ARG A 349 -12.28 -6.62 -1.93
C ARG A 349 -13.64 -6.24 -2.51
N LEU A 350 -14.68 -6.40 -1.69
CA LEU A 350 -16.00 -5.84 -1.94
C LEU A 350 -16.40 -4.97 -0.74
N LYS A 351 -16.80 -3.72 -0.96
CA LYS A 351 -17.17 -2.79 0.10
C LYS A 351 -18.42 -2.03 -0.30
N GLN A 352 -19.45 -2.09 0.52
CA GLN A 352 -20.72 -1.44 0.25
C GLN A 352 -20.92 -0.29 1.23
N ASP A 353 -21.11 0.91 0.69
CA ASP A 353 -21.49 2.10 1.43
C ASP A 353 -23.01 2.24 1.46
N PHE A 354 -23.56 2.52 2.63
CA PHE A 354 -24.97 2.80 2.85
C PHE A 354 -25.13 4.17 3.50
N ASN A 355 -26.27 4.83 3.24
CA ASN A 355 -26.64 6.10 3.86
C ASN A 355 -25.53 7.16 3.74
N GLU A 356 -25.04 7.38 2.51
CA GLU A 356 -23.95 8.34 2.22
C GLU A 356 -22.67 8.05 3.02
N GLY A 357 -22.30 6.78 3.11
CA GLY A 357 -21.09 6.33 3.81
C GLY A 357 -21.19 6.33 5.34
N ASN A 358 -22.37 6.53 5.92
CA ASN A 358 -22.56 6.42 7.38
C ASN A 358 -22.51 4.98 7.89
N THR A 359 -22.88 4.01 7.07
CA THR A 359 -22.64 2.59 7.35
C THR A 359 -21.86 2.01 6.20
N VAL A 360 -20.81 1.26 6.51
CA VAL A 360 -20.01 0.58 5.51
C VAL A 360 -19.77 -0.84 5.96
N VAL A 361 -19.93 -1.78 5.03
CA VAL A 361 -19.68 -3.21 5.26
C VAL A 361 -18.79 -3.73 4.14
N GLY A 362 -17.78 -4.50 4.51
CA GLY A 362 -16.79 -4.99 3.57
C GLY A 362 -16.44 -6.45 3.76
N GLY A 363 -16.14 -7.11 2.64
CA GLY A 363 -15.47 -8.40 2.59
C GLY A 363 -14.10 -8.28 1.94
N PHE A 364 -13.18 -9.14 2.37
CA PHE A 364 -11.82 -9.26 1.85
C PHE A 364 -11.46 -10.73 1.66
N PHE A 365 -10.73 -11.02 0.60
CA PHE A 365 -10.17 -12.32 0.31
C PHE A 365 -8.79 -12.12 -0.31
N SER A 366 -7.82 -12.94 0.08
CA SER A 366 -6.56 -13.04 -0.64
C SER A 366 -6.05 -14.48 -0.64
N GLY A 367 -5.49 -14.91 -1.77
CA GLY A 367 -4.88 -16.20 -1.95
C GLY A 367 -3.51 -16.08 -2.60
N MET A 368 -2.60 -16.96 -2.21
CA MET A 368 -1.31 -17.13 -2.86
C MET A 368 -1.06 -18.62 -3.09
N ASN A 369 -0.59 -18.98 -4.28
CA ASN A 369 -0.12 -20.33 -4.59
C ASN A 369 1.27 -20.25 -5.22
N ARG A 370 2.16 -21.12 -4.77
CA ARG A 370 3.57 -21.14 -5.13
C ARG A 370 3.95 -22.53 -5.62
N ASP A 371 4.67 -22.57 -6.74
CA ASP A 371 5.17 -23.81 -7.33
C ASP A 371 6.55 -24.14 -6.75
N ILE A 372 6.61 -25.03 -5.76
CA ILE A 372 7.83 -25.34 -4.97
C ILE A 372 8.07 -26.82 -4.71
N ASP A 373 7.18 -27.69 -5.20
CA ASP A 373 7.31 -29.13 -4.97
C ASP A 373 8.63 -29.64 -5.58
N ASP A 374 9.29 -30.58 -4.89
CA ASP A 374 10.61 -31.11 -5.27
C ASP A 374 11.75 -30.08 -5.32
N THR A 375 11.57 -28.90 -4.72
CA THR A 375 12.61 -27.88 -4.59
C THR A 375 13.07 -27.68 -3.14
N TYR A 376 14.23 -27.07 -2.95
CA TYR A 376 14.74 -26.75 -1.60
C TYR A 376 13.90 -25.72 -0.84
N PHE A 377 12.88 -25.12 -1.48
CA PHE A 377 11.91 -24.25 -0.85
C PHE A 377 10.80 -25.00 -0.12
N GLU A 378 10.53 -26.26 -0.44
CA GLU A 378 9.38 -27.03 0.07
C GLU A 378 9.36 -27.11 1.61
N ASN A 379 10.54 -27.25 2.23
CA ASN A 379 10.72 -27.31 3.69
C ASN A 379 10.92 -25.93 4.35
N ARG A 380 10.75 -24.85 3.59
CA ARG A 380 11.08 -23.49 4.02
C ARG A 380 9.95 -22.50 3.82
N LEU A 381 9.25 -22.58 2.71
CA LEU A 381 8.20 -21.65 2.33
C LEU A 381 6.86 -22.38 2.34
N HIS A 382 5.78 -21.62 2.54
CA HIS A 382 4.44 -22.15 2.33
C HIS A 382 4.21 -22.37 0.82
N ASN A 383 3.52 -23.45 0.44
CA ASN A 383 3.10 -23.64 -0.95
C ASN A 383 1.82 -22.85 -1.26
N SER A 384 1.03 -22.52 -0.23
CA SER A 384 -0.16 -21.71 -0.38
C SER A 384 -0.55 -20.97 0.90
N ALA A 385 -1.25 -19.86 0.73
CA ALA A 385 -1.77 -19.04 1.80
C ALA A 385 -3.13 -18.48 1.44
N LEU A 386 -4.00 -18.36 2.45
CA LEU A 386 -5.35 -17.86 2.34
C LEU A 386 -5.64 -16.88 3.47
N ILE A 387 -6.23 -15.73 3.15
CA ILE A 387 -6.82 -14.83 4.12
C ILE A 387 -8.23 -14.50 3.66
N THR A 388 -9.19 -14.53 4.58
CA THR A 388 -10.55 -14.05 4.35
C THR A 388 -11.00 -13.23 5.54
N GLY A 389 -11.82 -12.22 5.32
CA GLY A 389 -12.26 -11.37 6.42
C GLY A 389 -13.41 -10.45 6.06
N ALA A 390 -13.96 -9.84 7.10
CA ALA A 390 -14.98 -8.82 6.99
C ALA A 390 -14.64 -7.62 7.88
N ASP A 391 -15.04 -6.44 7.45
CA ASP A 391 -14.96 -5.21 8.22
C ASP A 391 -16.25 -4.42 8.13
N PHE A 392 -16.49 -3.56 9.12
CA PHE A 392 -17.60 -2.64 9.12
C PHE A 392 -17.30 -1.35 9.87
N GLU A 393 -18.05 -0.32 9.52
CA GLU A 393 -18.07 0.97 10.20
C GLU A 393 -19.52 1.46 10.22
N HIS A 394 -19.97 2.00 11.36
CA HIS A 394 -21.26 2.67 11.47
C HIS A 394 -21.14 3.90 12.34
N GLY A 395 -21.57 5.05 11.81
CA GLY A 395 -21.60 6.33 12.50
C GLY A 395 -23.02 6.83 12.76
N TRP A 396 -23.25 7.44 13.93
CA TRP A 396 -24.50 8.12 14.28
C TRP A 396 -24.26 9.55 14.77
N ASN A 397 -25.33 10.36 14.78
CA ASN A 397 -25.31 11.78 15.12
C ASN A 397 -24.23 12.55 14.35
N ASN A 398 -24.28 12.49 13.01
CA ASN A 398 -23.29 13.08 12.11
C ASN A 398 -21.87 12.58 12.38
N ARG A 399 -21.72 11.25 12.50
CA ARG A 399 -20.45 10.56 12.80
C ARG A 399 -19.78 11.06 14.08
N LYS A 400 -20.54 11.62 15.03
CA LYS A 400 -20.05 11.97 16.38
C LYS A 400 -19.65 10.74 17.16
N TRP A 401 -20.38 9.67 16.94
CA TRP A 401 -20.14 8.38 17.52
C TRP A 401 -19.97 7.37 16.40
N ILE A 402 -19.00 6.48 16.54
CA ILE A 402 -18.64 5.50 15.54
C ILE A 402 -18.40 4.16 16.23
N VAL A 403 -19.02 3.10 15.70
CA VAL A 403 -18.62 1.73 15.98
C VAL A 403 -17.96 1.17 14.72
N SER A 404 -16.84 0.50 14.87
CA SER A 404 -16.14 -0.11 13.75
C SER A 404 -15.46 -1.39 14.19
N GLY A 405 -15.36 -2.36 13.30
CA GLY A 405 -14.70 -3.61 13.61
C GLY A 405 -14.22 -4.35 12.38
N THR A 406 -13.30 -5.26 12.62
CA THR A 406 -12.74 -6.16 11.62
C THR A 406 -12.51 -7.54 12.22
N ALA A 407 -12.68 -8.57 11.41
CA ALA A 407 -12.28 -9.93 11.73
C ALA A 407 -11.76 -10.59 10.46
N SER A 408 -10.65 -11.30 10.59
CA SER A 408 -10.06 -12.08 9.50
C SER A 408 -9.51 -13.41 10.01
N LEU A 409 -9.54 -14.38 9.11
CA LEU A 409 -9.00 -15.71 9.27
C LEU A 409 -7.84 -15.85 8.29
N SER A 410 -6.71 -16.38 8.76
CA SER A 410 -5.59 -16.74 7.89
C SER A 410 -5.33 -18.25 7.98
N SER A 411 -4.89 -18.84 6.88
CA SER A 411 -4.35 -20.20 6.83
C SER A 411 -3.17 -20.24 5.88
N VAL A 412 -2.06 -20.82 6.33
CA VAL A 412 -0.90 -21.13 5.50
C VAL A 412 -0.68 -22.64 5.46
N PHE A 413 -0.21 -23.14 4.33
CA PHE A 413 -0.04 -24.57 4.07
C PHE A 413 1.36 -24.86 3.52
N GLY A 414 1.90 -26.02 3.88
CA GLY A 414 3.20 -26.48 3.42
C GLY A 414 3.60 -27.78 4.11
N THR A 415 4.86 -28.14 3.97
CA THR A 415 5.44 -29.29 4.68
C THR A 415 5.45 -29.06 6.19
N ALA A 416 5.64 -30.15 6.94
CA ALA A 416 5.79 -30.10 8.38
C ALA A 416 6.98 -29.22 8.82
N ASP A 417 8.07 -29.23 8.04
CA ASP A 417 9.24 -28.38 8.28
C ASP A 417 8.94 -26.90 8.03
N ALA A 418 8.26 -26.56 6.93
CA ALA A 418 7.88 -25.18 6.64
C ALA A 418 6.99 -24.60 7.75
N ILE A 419 6.00 -25.36 8.22
CA ILE A 419 5.11 -24.93 9.30
C ILE A 419 5.80 -24.92 10.66
N THR A 420 6.74 -25.83 10.91
CA THR A 420 7.61 -25.78 12.10
C THR A 420 8.45 -24.50 12.12
N ARG A 421 9.03 -24.11 10.97
CA ARG A 421 9.74 -22.82 10.85
C ARG A 421 8.81 -21.64 11.12
N THR A 422 7.58 -21.70 10.62
CA THR A 422 6.57 -20.67 10.88
C THR A 422 6.24 -20.58 12.37
N GLN A 423 6.02 -21.70 13.08
CA GLN A 423 5.83 -21.72 14.54
C GLN A 423 7.01 -21.11 15.31
N ASN A 424 8.24 -21.30 14.82
CA ASN A 424 9.46 -20.74 15.40
C ASN A 424 9.70 -19.26 15.10
N ALA A 425 8.90 -18.65 14.21
CA ALA A 425 9.14 -17.30 13.72
C ALA A 425 8.90 -16.22 14.82
N PRO A 426 9.63 -15.09 14.77
CA PRO A 426 9.61 -14.05 15.80
C PRO A 426 8.26 -13.39 16.03
N GLN A 427 7.36 -13.47 15.05
CA GLN A 427 6.01 -12.94 15.16
C GLN A 427 5.20 -13.68 16.23
N ARG A 428 5.54 -14.94 16.55
CA ARG A 428 4.71 -15.81 17.40
C ARG A 428 5.47 -16.63 18.45
N TYR A 429 6.71 -17.03 18.19
CA TYR A 429 7.57 -17.82 19.07
C TYR A 429 6.85 -18.87 19.92
N TYR A 430 6.39 -19.97 19.31
CA TYR A 430 5.71 -21.05 20.03
C TYR A 430 6.59 -21.72 21.08
N GLN A 431 7.91 -21.58 20.98
CA GLN A 431 8.94 -22.12 21.87
C GLN A 431 9.27 -21.25 23.09
N ARG A 432 8.59 -20.13 23.28
CA ARG A 432 8.91 -19.23 24.39
C ARG A 432 8.61 -19.86 25.75
N LEU A 433 9.54 -19.72 26.70
CA LEU A 433 9.48 -20.39 28.00
C LEU A 433 8.39 -19.85 28.93
N ASP A 434 7.90 -18.65 28.67
CA ASP A 434 6.86 -17.95 29.44
C ASP A 434 5.43 -18.28 28.97
N SER A 435 5.26 -19.17 27.99
CA SER A 435 3.93 -19.59 27.53
C SER A 435 3.51 -20.92 28.14
N GLU A 436 2.40 -20.93 28.90
CA GLU A 436 1.84 -22.15 29.49
C GLU A 436 1.01 -23.00 28.49
N GLY A 437 0.74 -22.49 27.29
CA GLY A 437 -0.18 -23.12 26.32
C GLY A 437 0.31 -23.21 24.88
N LEU A 438 1.51 -22.72 24.57
CA LEU A 438 2.11 -22.87 23.25
C LEU A 438 3.20 -23.93 23.28
N SER A 439 3.21 -24.76 22.25
CA SER A 439 4.27 -25.72 21.98
C SER A 439 4.37 -25.92 20.48
N ILE A 440 5.59 -26.20 20.01
CA ILE A 440 5.82 -26.54 18.62
C ILE A 440 5.23 -27.92 18.34
N ASP A 441 4.39 -28.00 17.31
CA ASP A 441 3.91 -29.26 16.76
C ASP A 441 4.58 -29.48 15.40
N THR A 442 5.55 -30.40 15.37
CA THR A 442 6.34 -30.70 14.17
C THR A 442 5.61 -31.62 13.17
N THR A 443 4.35 -31.95 13.41
CA THR A 443 3.54 -32.79 12.51
C THR A 443 2.57 -31.97 11.66
N LYS A 444 2.37 -30.69 11.98
CA LYS A 444 1.42 -29.81 11.29
C LYS A 444 1.89 -29.46 9.89
N THR A 445 1.01 -29.62 8.92
CA THR A 445 1.18 -29.16 7.52
C THR A 445 0.39 -27.90 7.21
N SER A 446 -0.26 -27.32 8.24
CA SER A 446 -0.91 -26.02 8.12
C SER A 446 -0.89 -25.26 9.45
N LEU A 447 -1.00 -23.94 9.36
CA LEU A 447 -1.17 -23.06 10.51
C LEU A 447 -2.28 -22.05 10.22
N SER A 448 -3.23 -21.93 11.13
CA SER A 448 -4.37 -21.03 11.00
C SER A 448 -4.55 -20.17 12.23
N GLY A 449 -5.12 -18.98 12.04
CA GLY A 449 -5.38 -18.05 13.12
C GLY A 449 -6.46 -17.03 12.78
N ILE A 450 -6.77 -16.21 13.79
CA ILE A 450 -7.76 -15.15 13.75
C ILE A 450 -7.11 -13.84 14.16
N ALA A 451 -7.40 -12.77 13.41
CA ALA A 451 -7.13 -11.39 13.81
C ALA A 451 -8.45 -10.62 13.85
N SER A 452 -8.74 -9.94 14.94
CA SER A 452 -9.99 -9.19 15.13
C SER A 452 -9.79 -7.94 15.97
N GLU A 453 -10.51 -6.88 15.63
CA GLU A 453 -10.55 -5.66 16.42
C GLU A 453 -11.97 -5.07 16.41
N LEU A 454 -12.43 -4.58 17.55
CA LEU A 454 -13.70 -3.88 17.69
C LEU A 454 -13.48 -2.59 18.48
N SER A 455 -13.94 -1.48 17.93
CA SER A 455 -13.80 -0.15 18.53
C SER A 455 -15.13 0.57 18.62
N LEU A 456 -15.37 1.18 19.78
CA LEU A 456 -16.38 2.20 19.98
C LEU A 456 -15.69 3.54 20.25
N GLN A 457 -16.02 4.55 19.45
CA GLN A 457 -15.38 5.86 19.48
C GLN A 457 -16.43 6.97 19.60
N LYS A 458 -16.19 7.92 20.50
CA LYS A 458 -16.76 9.26 20.47
C LYS A 458 -15.80 10.19 19.73
N ALA A 459 -15.98 10.32 18.42
CA ALA A 459 -15.05 10.98 17.52
C ALA A 459 -15.10 12.51 17.59
N SER A 460 -16.20 13.09 18.08
CA SER A 460 -16.35 14.54 18.26
C SER A 460 -17.14 14.93 19.51
N GLY A 461 -16.90 16.16 19.97
CA GLY A 461 -17.55 16.76 21.13
C GLY A 461 -16.80 18.00 21.61
N ASP A 462 -17.45 18.82 22.44
CA ASP A 462 -16.92 20.11 22.87
C ASP A 462 -15.62 19.94 23.65
N HIS A 463 -15.66 19.14 24.72
CA HIS A 463 -14.51 18.96 25.61
C HIS A 463 -13.92 17.54 25.59
N TRP A 464 -14.76 16.51 25.47
CA TRP A 464 -14.33 15.13 25.68
C TRP A 464 -14.57 14.26 24.45
N THR A 465 -13.50 13.64 23.97
CA THR A 465 -13.51 12.54 23.00
C THR A 465 -12.85 11.31 23.63
N TRP A 466 -13.26 10.12 23.20
CA TRP A 466 -12.70 8.89 23.72
C TRP A 466 -12.90 7.72 22.77
N SER A 467 -12.12 6.66 22.96
CA SER A 467 -12.34 5.36 22.34
C SER A 467 -12.07 4.23 23.33
N ILE A 468 -12.80 3.13 23.18
CA ILE A 468 -12.48 1.84 23.78
C ILE A 468 -12.38 0.82 22.65
N THR A 469 -11.29 0.07 22.64
CA THR A 469 -10.95 -0.85 21.55
C THR A 469 -10.48 -2.17 22.14
N GLY A 470 -11.06 -3.27 21.68
CA GLY A 470 -10.59 -4.62 21.96
C GLY A 470 -9.97 -5.23 20.72
N SER A 471 -8.73 -5.69 20.82
CA SER A 471 -7.97 -6.28 19.70
C SER A 471 -7.44 -7.65 20.11
N MET A 472 -7.43 -8.59 19.16
CA MET A 472 -6.87 -9.93 19.33
C MET A 472 -6.23 -10.40 18.04
N VAL A 473 -5.04 -10.97 18.14
CA VAL A 473 -4.43 -11.77 17.09
C VAL A 473 -3.94 -13.06 17.71
N THR A 474 -4.40 -14.19 17.22
CA THR A 474 -3.97 -15.50 17.72
C THR A 474 -2.56 -15.84 17.22
N PRO A 475 -1.78 -16.65 17.97
CA PRO A 475 -0.44 -17.05 17.57
C PRO A 475 -0.33 -17.69 16.18
N GLY A 476 -1.38 -18.40 15.74
CA GLY A 476 -1.42 -19.07 14.44
C GLY A 476 -1.75 -18.15 13.25
N TYR A 477 -1.98 -16.86 13.47
CA TYR A 477 -2.27 -15.94 12.38
C TYR A 477 -0.98 -15.67 11.56
N GLU A 478 -1.08 -15.77 10.23
CA GLU A 478 0.05 -15.60 9.32
C GLU A 478 -0.36 -14.91 8.01
N THR A 479 0.20 -13.72 7.78
CA THR A 479 -0.04 -12.94 6.56
C THR A 479 1.12 -12.92 5.59
N ASN A 480 2.33 -13.34 5.97
CA ASN A 480 3.58 -13.04 5.25
C ASN A 480 3.84 -13.82 3.95
N ASP A 481 2.79 -14.27 3.26
CA ASP A 481 2.86 -14.62 1.84
C ASP A 481 2.35 -13.49 0.94
N ILE A 482 1.31 -12.75 1.36
CA ILE A 482 0.71 -11.66 0.56
C ILE A 482 0.46 -10.37 1.36
N GLY A 483 0.58 -10.43 2.69
CA GLY A 483 0.48 -9.31 3.61
C GLY A 483 1.79 -9.03 4.34
N PHE A 484 1.67 -8.30 5.44
CA PHE A 484 2.76 -7.90 6.30
C PHE A 484 2.33 -7.96 7.77
N GLN A 485 3.10 -8.66 8.59
CA GLN A 485 2.92 -8.69 10.03
C GLN A 485 4.25 -8.74 10.79
N ASN A 486 4.31 -8.00 11.89
CA ASN A 486 5.44 -7.98 12.81
C ASN A 486 5.11 -8.65 14.15
N ARG A 487 3.84 -8.92 14.45
CA ARG A 487 3.42 -9.49 15.73
C ARG A 487 2.15 -10.32 15.57
N ALA A 488 2.13 -11.44 16.28
CA ALA A 488 0.96 -12.25 16.56
C ALA A 488 0.91 -12.51 18.08
N ASP A 489 -0.11 -13.24 18.49
CA ASP A 489 -0.32 -13.65 19.88
C ASP A 489 -0.44 -12.50 20.89
N TYR A 490 -1.51 -11.72 20.74
CA TYR A 490 -1.89 -10.74 21.74
C TYR A 490 -3.39 -10.63 21.87
N ARG A 491 -3.80 -10.18 23.06
CA ARG A 491 -5.14 -9.70 23.37
C ARG A 491 -4.96 -8.40 24.13
N ALA A 492 -5.61 -7.34 23.66
CA ALA A 492 -5.49 -6.03 24.25
C ALA A 492 -6.87 -5.38 24.37
N ILE A 493 -7.06 -4.65 25.46
CA ILE A 493 -8.13 -3.66 25.58
C ILE A 493 -7.44 -2.33 25.79
N THR A 494 -7.64 -1.40 24.86
CA THR A 494 -7.06 -0.06 24.91
C THR A 494 -8.18 0.96 25.04
N THR A 495 -8.01 1.88 25.99
CA THR A 495 -8.92 3.00 26.19
C THR A 495 -8.12 4.29 26.04
N SER A 496 -8.70 5.27 25.34
CA SER A 496 -8.15 6.61 25.24
C SER A 496 -9.25 7.61 25.60
N VAL A 497 -8.93 8.57 26.46
CA VAL A 497 -9.81 9.67 26.84
C VAL A 497 -9.03 10.96 26.68
N MET A 498 -9.56 11.88 25.89
CA MET A 498 -8.93 13.15 25.60
C MET A 498 -9.85 14.29 26.02
N TYR A 499 -9.28 15.22 26.79
CA TYR A 499 -9.86 16.52 27.03
C TYR A 499 -9.26 17.51 26.03
N GLN A 500 -10.10 18.29 25.38
CA GLN A 500 -9.69 19.39 24.51
C GLN A 500 -10.46 20.65 24.94
N GLU A 501 -9.73 21.71 25.26
CA GLU A 501 -10.29 23.05 25.39
C GLU A 501 -9.91 23.82 24.14
N ARG A 502 -10.87 24.52 23.54
CA ARG A 502 -10.60 25.28 22.33
C ARG A 502 -11.13 26.67 22.52
N ASP A 503 -10.20 27.53 22.82
CA ASP A 503 -10.46 28.95 22.94
C ASP A 503 -10.22 29.59 21.56
N PRO A 504 -11.28 30.01 20.85
CA PRO A 504 -11.14 30.69 19.56
C PRO A 504 -10.55 32.11 19.69
N SER A 505 -10.17 32.56 20.89
CA SER A 505 -9.63 33.90 21.13
C SER A 505 -8.10 34.04 21.01
N PHE A 506 -7.39 32.97 20.62
CA PHE A 506 -5.94 32.99 20.35
C PHE A 506 -5.59 32.73 18.89
#